data_AF-A0A5Q3L402-F1
#
_entry.id   AF-A0A5Q3L402-F1
#
_cell.length_a   1.000
_cell.length_b   1.000
_cell.length_c   1.000
_cell.angle_alpha   90.00
_cell.angle_beta   90.00
_cell.angle_gamma   90.00
#
_symmetry.space_group_name_H-M   'P 1'
#
loop_
_entity.id
_entity.type
_entity.pdbx_description
1 polymer ?
#
loop_
_entity_poly.entity_id
_entity_poly.type
_entity_poly.pdbx_seq_one_letter_code
_entity_poly.pdbx_strand_id
1 'polypeptide(L)'
;MSSLTLEEAQQRVDQWIQQFGVRYFSELTNLAQLIEEVGEMSRILSRTYGDQSFKKDEDPHLLADEMADVLFVLICLANQTGVSLTEAFEKNLHKKTHRDHDRHHKNPKLQAQPSAPKPEPTEMPKPDKNLDE
;
A
#
# COMPACT_ATOMS: atom_id res chain seq x y z
N MET A 1 6.74 -22.47 7.54
CA MET A 1 6.82 -21.82 6.21
C MET A 1 7.86 -20.72 6.32
N SER A 2 8.81 -20.62 5.39
CA SER A 2 9.79 -19.53 5.38
C SER A 2 9.12 -18.23 4.92
N SER A 3 9.39 -17.14 5.62
CA SER A 3 8.88 -15.81 5.28
C SER A 3 9.57 -15.26 4.02
N LEU A 4 8.81 -14.61 3.13
CA LEU A 4 9.35 -13.96 1.92
C LEU A 4 10.17 -12.72 2.30
N THR A 5 11.40 -12.64 1.81
CA THR A 5 12.26 -11.44 1.93
C THR A 5 12.06 -10.47 0.75
N LEU A 6 12.47 -9.21 0.90
CA LEU A 6 12.43 -8.22 -0.20
C LEU A 6 13.33 -8.63 -1.37
N GLU A 7 14.49 -9.22 -1.08
CA GLU A 7 15.40 -9.73 -2.12
C GLU A 7 14.74 -10.88 -2.90
N GLU A 8 14.14 -11.84 -2.21
CA GLU A 8 13.39 -12.92 -2.88
C GLU A 8 12.19 -12.38 -3.66
N ALA A 9 11.51 -11.34 -3.18
CA ALA A 9 10.43 -10.69 -3.90
C ALA A 9 10.94 -10.03 -5.20
N GLN A 10 12.05 -9.29 -5.14
CA GLN A 10 12.70 -8.71 -6.31
C GLN A 10 13.07 -9.78 -7.35
N GLN A 11 13.66 -10.90 -6.91
CA GLN A 11 14.02 -12.01 -7.77
C GLN A 11 12.81 -12.70 -8.40
N ARG A 12 11.74 -12.93 -7.63
CA ARG A 12 10.51 -13.56 -8.15
C ARG A 12 9.81 -12.70 -9.19
N VAL A 13 9.75 -11.39 -8.98
CA VAL A 13 9.18 -10.47 -9.97
C VAL A 13 10.04 -10.45 -11.22
N ASP A 14 11.37 -10.43 -11.09
CA ASP A 14 12.27 -10.48 -12.26
C ASP A 14 12.08 -11.76 -13.08
N GLN A 15 12.04 -12.91 -12.41
CA GLN A 15 11.76 -14.20 -13.06
C GLN A 15 10.39 -14.20 -13.74
N TRP A 16 9.36 -13.68 -13.08
CA TRP A 16 8.02 -13.59 -13.65
C TRP A 16 7.99 -12.69 -14.90
N ILE A 17 8.67 -11.54 -14.87
CA ILE A 17 8.77 -10.62 -16.00
C ILE A 17 9.56 -11.24 -17.16
N GLN A 18 10.54 -12.11 -16.90
CA GLN A 18 11.28 -12.81 -17.97
C GLN A 18 10.50 -14.00 -18.54
N GLN A 19 9.70 -14.67 -17.70
CA GLN A 19 8.97 -15.87 -18.08
C GLN A 19 7.63 -15.56 -18.76
N PHE A 20 6.89 -14.59 -18.22
CA PHE A 20 5.53 -14.25 -18.65
C PHE A 20 5.46 -12.83 -19.24
N GLY A 21 6.28 -11.91 -18.73
CA GLY A 21 6.50 -10.64 -19.40
C GLY A 21 7.37 -10.84 -20.64
N VAL A 22 7.17 -10.02 -21.67
CA VAL A 22 8.12 -9.96 -22.80
C VAL A 22 9.40 -9.26 -22.36
N ARG A 23 9.23 -8.19 -21.57
CA ARG A 23 10.28 -7.38 -20.95
C ARG A 23 9.63 -6.41 -19.96
N TYR A 24 10.48 -5.85 -19.12
CA TYR A 24 10.24 -4.59 -18.43
C TYR A 24 9.73 -3.47 -19.36
N PHE A 25 8.66 -2.78 -18.96
CA PHE A 25 8.27 -1.51 -19.56
C PHE A 25 9.34 -0.43 -19.32
N SER A 26 9.25 0.70 -20.03
CA SER A 26 10.12 1.84 -19.74
C SER A 26 9.89 2.38 -18.32
N GLU A 27 10.87 3.04 -17.74
CA GLU A 27 10.80 3.61 -16.39
C GLU A 27 9.64 4.60 -16.27
N LEU A 28 9.38 5.40 -17.31
CA LEU A 28 8.25 6.34 -17.32
C LEU A 28 6.90 5.64 -17.42
N THR A 29 6.83 4.51 -18.14
CA THR A 29 5.61 3.69 -18.20
C THR A 29 5.33 3.07 -16.83
N ASN A 30 6.34 2.51 -16.17
CA ASN A 30 6.16 1.96 -14.82
C ASN A 30 5.89 3.04 -13.78
N LEU A 31 6.42 4.25 -13.94
CA LEU A 31 6.04 5.38 -13.11
C LEU A 31 4.55 5.71 -13.29
N ALA A 32 4.05 5.76 -14.52
CA ALA A 32 2.63 5.99 -14.78
C ALA A 32 1.76 4.89 -14.13
N GLN A 33 2.13 3.62 -14.29
CA GLN A 33 1.45 2.50 -13.65
C GLN A 33 1.47 2.62 -12.13
N LEU A 34 2.61 2.98 -11.54
CA LEU A 34 2.71 3.16 -10.08
C LEU A 34 1.74 4.22 -9.56
N ILE A 35 1.58 5.33 -10.30
CA ILE A 35 0.62 6.39 -9.94
C ILE A 35 -0.83 5.91 -10.08
N GLU A 36 -1.12 5.08 -11.07
CA GLU A 36 -2.42 4.44 -11.25
C GLU A 36 -2.77 3.55 -10.04
N GLU A 37 -1.89 2.61 -9.67
CA GLU A 37 -2.13 1.70 -8.52
C GLU A 37 -2.26 2.47 -7.19
N VAL A 38 -1.47 3.53 -7.01
CA VAL A 38 -1.60 4.39 -5.82
C VAL A 38 -2.94 5.13 -5.80
N GLY A 39 -3.47 5.51 -6.97
CA GLY A 39 -4.79 6.13 -7.10
C GLY A 39 -5.92 5.16 -6.76
N GLU A 40 -5.80 3.91 -7.20
CA GLU A 40 -6.72 2.81 -6.89
C GLU A 40 -6.74 2.54 -5.38
N MET A 41 -5.55 2.36 -4.78
CA MET A 41 -5.38 2.21 -3.33
C MET A 41 -5.96 3.41 -2.56
N SER A 42 -5.70 4.64 -3.02
CA SER A 42 -6.21 5.86 -2.39
C SER A 42 -7.73 5.90 -2.39
N ARG A 43 -8.37 5.50 -3.50
CA ARG A 43 -9.82 5.45 -3.63
C ARG A 43 -10.44 4.52 -2.59
N ILE A 44 -9.84 3.34 -2.37
CA ILE A 44 -10.30 2.40 -1.35
C ILE A 44 -10.11 2.99 0.05
N LEU A 45 -8.93 3.54 0.37
CA LEU A 45 -8.69 4.13 1.69
C LEU A 45 -9.65 5.28 2.00
N SER A 46 -9.94 6.14 1.02
CA SER A 46 -10.87 7.26 1.19
C SER A 46 -12.30 6.81 1.47
N ARG A 47 -12.75 5.70 0.88
CA ARG A 47 -14.06 5.11 1.18
C ARG A 47 -14.06 4.35 2.49
N THR A 48 -12.99 3.62 2.78
CA THR A 48 -12.90 2.75 3.95
C THR A 48 -12.73 3.50 5.26
N TYR A 49 -11.95 4.58 5.24
CA TYR A 49 -11.53 5.30 6.44
C TYR A 49 -11.80 6.81 6.38
N GLY A 50 -12.30 7.32 5.26
CA GLY A 50 -12.69 8.72 5.11
C GLY A 50 -14.19 8.94 5.26
N ASP A 51 -14.61 10.20 5.13
CA ASP A 51 -16.02 10.61 5.28
C ASP A 51 -16.87 10.32 4.02
N GLN A 52 -16.33 9.59 3.04
CA GLN A 52 -17.04 9.25 1.81
C GLN A 52 -17.91 8.01 2.01
N SER A 53 -19.15 8.06 1.51
CA SER A 53 -20.08 6.94 1.58
C SER A 53 -19.60 5.76 0.73
N PHE A 54 -19.61 4.55 1.30
CA PHE A 54 -19.40 3.32 0.55
C PHE A 54 -20.52 3.10 -0.47
N LYS A 55 -20.17 2.54 -1.64
CA LYS A 55 -21.17 1.88 -2.50
C LYS A 55 -21.45 0.48 -1.96
N LYS A 56 -22.68 0.00 -2.18
CA LYS A 56 -23.29 -1.14 -1.50
C LYS A 56 -22.61 -2.51 -1.69
N ASP A 57 -21.59 -2.61 -2.55
CA ASP A 57 -21.02 -3.88 -3.02
C ASP A 57 -19.48 -3.84 -3.14
N GLU A 58 -18.78 -2.97 -2.40
CA GLU A 58 -17.30 -2.92 -2.47
C GLU A 58 -16.65 -3.94 -1.52
N ASP A 59 -15.88 -4.88 -2.08
CA ASP A 59 -15.21 -5.95 -1.33
C ASP A 59 -14.04 -5.38 -0.50
N PRO A 60 -14.01 -5.57 0.84
CA PRO A 60 -12.90 -5.15 1.68
C PRO A 60 -11.56 -5.84 1.35
N HIS A 61 -11.55 -6.92 0.56
CA HIS A 61 -10.30 -7.55 0.09
C HIS A 61 -9.52 -6.69 -0.91
N LEU A 62 -10.16 -5.70 -1.55
CA LEU A 62 -9.52 -4.90 -2.58
C LEU A 62 -8.29 -4.13 -2.04
N LEU A 63 -8.26 -3.71 -0.77
CA LEU A 63 -7.11 -2.95 -0.26
C LEU A 63 -5.81 -3.78 -0.27
N ALA A 64 -5.90 -5.08 0.01
CA ALA A 64 -4.73 -5.95 0.01
C ALA A 64 -4.18 -6.12 -1.41
N ASP A 65 -5.07 -6.23 -2.39
CA ASP A 65 -4.73 -6.35 -3.80
C ASP A 65 -4.06 -5.08 -4.31
N GLU A 66 -4.64 -3.89 -4.05
CA GLU A 66 -4.00 -2.63 -4.47
C GLU A 66 -2.63 -2.39 -3.80
N MET A 67 -2.47 -2.79 -2.54
CA MET A 67 -1.16 -2.73 -1.87
C MET A 67 -0.14 -3.66 -2.55
N ALA A 68 -0.58 -4.83 -3.00
CA ALA A 68 0.26 -5.77 -3.73
C ALA A 68 0.63 -5.23 -5.12
N ASP A 69 -0.29 -4.59 -5.84
CA ASP A 69 -0.04 -3.99 -7.15
C ASP A 69 0.93 -2.81 -7.05
N VAL A 70 0.76 -1.92 -6.06
CA VAL A 70 1.73 -0.86 -5.76
C VAL A 70 3.12 -1.44 -5.48
N LEU A 71 3.21 -2.49 -4.66
CA LEU A 71 4.48 -3.15 -4.35
C LEU A 71 5.10 -3.78 -5.59
N PHE A 72 4.31 -4.43 -6.44
CA PHE A 72 4.77 -5.08 -7.66
C PHE A 72 5.40 -4.08 -8.63
N VAL A 73 4.74 -2.96 -8.89
CA VAL A 73 5.27 -1.93 -9.80
C VAL A 73 6.50 -1.25 -9.20
N LEU A 74 6.53 -1.02 -7.88
CA LEU A 74 7.71 -0.50 -7.19
C LEU A 74 8.91 -1.45 -7.32
N ILE A 75 8.69 -2.76 -7.19
CA ILE A 75 9.72 -3.78 -7.42
C ILE A 75 10.21 -3.74 -8.87
N CYS A 76 9.30 -3.61 -9.85
CA CYS A 76 9.68 -3.47 -11.26
C CYS A 76 10.63 -2.28 -11.48
N LEU A 77 10.31 -1.11 -10.91
CA LEU A 77 11.17 0.07 -10.99
C LEU A 77 12.51 -0.15 -10.29
N ALA A 78 12.52 -0.78 -9.12
CA ALA A 78 13.75 -1.07 -8.39
C ALA A 78 14.68 -1.99 -9.18
N ASN A 79 14.15 -3.07 -9.75
CA ASN A 79 14.91 -4.00 -10.58
C ASN A 79 15.47 -3.32 -11.83
N GLN A 80 14.66 -2.52 -12.53
CA GLN A 80 15.08 -1.80 -13.74
C GLN A 80 16.19 -0.78 -13.48
N THR A 81 16.14 -0.12 -12.31
CA THR A 81 17.08 0.95 -11.95
C THR A 81 18.29 0.46 -11.14
N GLY A 82 18.35 -0.85 -10.85
CA GLY A 82 19.43 -1.46 -10.06
C GLY A 82 19.38 -1.11 -8.57
N VAL A 83 18.22 -0.74 -8.04
CA VAL A 83 18.03 -0.43 -6.62
C VAL A 83 17.77 -1.72 -5.83
N SER A 84 18.60 -1.98 -4.81
CA SER A 84 18.30 -2.98 -3.78
C SER A 84 17.27 -2.43 -2.81
N LEU A 85 16.05 -2.99 -2.80
CA LEU A 85 14.99 -2.58 -1.89
C LEU A 85 15.34 -2.92 -0.44
N THR A 86 16.01 -4.07 -0.21
CA THR A 86 16.47 -4.47 1.12
C THR A 86 17.41 -3.41 1.72
N GLU A 87 18.45 -3.02 0.98
CA GLU A 87 19.42 -2.00 1.44
C GLU A 87 18.77 -0.62 1.58
N ALA A 88 17.93 -0.23 0.61
CA ALA A 88 17.23 1.04 0.63
C ALA A 88 16.29 1.16 1.84
N PHE A 89 15.57 0.07 2.16
CA PHE A 89 14.66 0.00 3.30
C PHE A 89 15.41 0.09 4.64
N GLU A 90 16.46 -0.72 4.83
CA GLU A 90 17.31 -0.70 6.03
C GLU A 90 17.92 0.69 6.27
N LYS A 91 18.49 1.29 5.21
CA LYS A 91 19.05 2.65 5.28
C LYS A 91 17.97 3.69 5.62
N ASN A 92 16.76 3.54 5.08
CA ASN A 92 15.65 4.44 5.36
C ASN A 92 15.22 4.35 6.83
N LEU A 93 15.08 3.14 7.36
CA LEU A 93 14.76 2.90 8.76
C LEU A 93 15.81 3.49 9.69
N HIS A 94 17.10 3.19 9.45
CA HIS A 94 18.19 3.76 10.24
C HIS A 94 18.12 5.29 10.25
N LYS A 95 17.92 5.92 9.09
CA LYS A 95 17.80 7.39 8.98
C LYS A 95 16.58 7.94 9.73
N LYS A 96 15.42 7.27 9.66
CA LYS A 96 14.21 7.68 10.38
C LYS A 96 14.39 7.54 11.88
N THR A 97 14.89 6.39 12.35
CA THR A 97 15.16 6.15 13.78
C THR A 97 16.07 7.22 14.37
N HIS A 98 17.17 7.57 13.70
CA HIS A 98 18.10 8.59 14.19
C HIS A 98 17.53 10.02 14.14
N ARG A 99 16.64 10.33 13.18
CA ARG A 99 16.06 11.67 13.03
C ARG A 99 14.81 11.90 13.87
N ASP A 100 14.04 10.85 14.13
CA ASP A 100 12.69 10.94 14.69
C ASP A 100 12.56 10.44 16.13
N HIS A 101 13.63 9.84 16.71
CA HIS A 101 13.66 9.35 18.09
C HIS A 101 13.08 10.36 19.10
N ASP A 102 13.41 11.66 18.95
CA ASP A 102 12.95 12.69 19.89
C ASP A 102 11.71 13.47 19.43
N ARG A 103 11.36 13.40 18.13
CA ARG A 103 10.36 14.29 17.53
C ARG A 103 8.93 13.77 17.62
N HIS A 104 8.72 12.46 17.42
CA HIS A 104 7.37 11.87 17.47
C HIS A 104 6.95 11.47 18.87
N HIS A 105 7.88 10.96 19.70
CA HIS A 105 7.60 10.60 21.08
C HIS A 105 7.13 11.78 21.94
N LYS A 106 7.52 13.01 21.59
CA LYS A 106 7.14 14.23 22.29
C LYS A 106 5.97 14.99 21.63
N ASN A 107 5.40 14.49 20.54
CA ASN A 107 4.30 15.17 19.84
C ASN A 107 2.95 14.81 20.49
N PRO A 108 2.27 15.74 21.19
CA PRO A 108 1.01 15.45 21.86
C PRO A 108 -0.11 15.05 20.88
N LYS A 109 -0.04 15.52 19.62
CA LYS A 109 -1.01 15.18 18.57
C LYS A 109 -0.95 13.71 18.12
N LEU A 110 0.17 13.03 18.37
CA LEU A 110 0.36 11.60 18.07
C LEU A 110 0.12 10.70 19.29
N GLN A 111 -0.02 11.28 20.49
CA GLN A 111 -0.36 10.58 21.72
C GLN A 111 -1.88 10.57 21.99
N ALA A 112 -2.62 11.50 21.39
CA ALA A 112 -4.07 11.43 21.34
C ALA A 112 -4.46 10.22 20.47
N GLN A 113 -5.11 9.23 21.09
CA GLN A 113 -5.69 8.07 20.39
C GLN A 113 -6.52 8.54 19.18
N PRO A 114 -6.50 7.82 18.04
CA PRO A 114 -7.42 8.10 16.96
C PRO A 114 -8.84 8.07 17.52
N SER A 115 -9.58 9.17 17.35
CA SER A 115 -10.96 9.31 17.79
C SER A 115 -11.87 8.44 16.93
N ALA A 116 -11.98 7.15 17.26
CA ALA A 116 -13.12 6.24 17.16
C ALA A 116 -12.62 4.78 17.13
N PRO A 117 -13.30 3.83 17.79
CA PRO A 117 -13.03 2.41 17.59
C PRO A 117 -13.28 2.05 16.12
N LYS A 118 -12.32 1.37 15.48
CA LYS A 118 -12.55 0.77 14.16
C LYS A 118 -13.68 -0.25 14.31
N PRO A 119 -14.73 -0.21 13.48
CA PRO A 119 -15.76 -1.25 13.52
C PRO A 119 -15.11 -2.60 13.22
N GLU A 120 -15.42 -3.61 14.03
CA GLU A 120 -15.07 -4.99 13.70
C GLU A 120 -15.78 -5.38 12.39
N PRO A 121 -15.18 -6.23 11.54
CA PRO A 121 -15.76 -6.63 10.24
C PRO A 121 -17.18 -7.21 10.31
N THR A 122 -17.64 -7.57 11.51
CA THR A 122 -18.95 -8.17 11.79
C THR A 122 -20.03 -7.18 12.25
N GLU A 123 -19.70 -5.90 12.50
CA GLU A 123 -20.63 -4.92 13.09
C GLU A 123 -20.91 -3.69 12.18
N MET A 124 -20.92 -3.86 10.86
CA MET A 124 -21.43 -2.79 10.00
C MET A 124 -22.97 -2.71 10.11
N PRO A 125 -23.55 -1.55 10.46
CA PRO A 125 -25.00 -1.41 10.51
C PRO A 125 -25.59 -1.64 9.12
N LYS A 126 -26.64 -2.45 9.05
CA LYS A 126 -27.37 -2.71 7.80
C LYS A 126 -27.87 -1.37 7.24
N PRO A 127 -27.72 -1.13 5.93
CA PRO A 127 -28.17 0.13 5.33
C PRO A 127 -29.67 0.32 5.56
N ASP A 128 -30.03 1.48 6.12
CA ASP A 128 -31.41 1.93 6.26
C ASP A 128 -32.03 2.04 4.85
N LYS A 129 -33.18 1.38 4.65
CA LYS A 129 -33.76 1.15 3.32
C LYS A 129 -34.62 2.32 2.82
N ASN A 130 -34.67 3.43 3.53
CA ASN A 130 -35.69 4.46 3.32
C ASN A 130 -35.13 5.87 3.16
N LEU A 131 -34.15 6.09 2.28
CA LEU A 131 -33.76 7.46 1.91
C LEU A 131 -33.30 7.51 0.45
N ASP A 132 -34.23 7.24 -0.47
CA ASP A 132 -34.15 7.65 -1.86
C ASP A 132 -35.59 7.93 -2.34
N GLU A 133 -36.12 9.11 -1.97
CA GLU A 133 -37.18 9.85 -2.68
C GLU A 133 -36.71 11.29 -2.94
#